data_AF-A0A4Q4BI31-F1
#
_entry.id   AF-A0A4Q4BI31-F1
#
_cell.length_a   1.000
_cell.length_b   1.000
_cell.length_c   1.000
_cell.angle_alpha   90.00
_cell.angle_beta   90.00
_cell.angle_gamma   90.00
#
_symmetry.space_group_name_H-M   'P 1'
#
loop_
_entity.id
_entity.type
_entity.pdbx_description
1 polymer ?
#
loop_
_entity_poly.entity_id
_entity_poly.type
_entity_poly.pdbx_seq_one_letter_code
_entity_poly.pdbx_strand_id
1 'polypeptide(L)'
;MAVILRNFFNEHPEPLMLASLYGDGPDSADLGIRALYLDGKRFRLGRTRREADQVFSDLLLDPGSVVHASGAPDIPRQGGQPLIADQRNDENLIISQLHLALMLFHNKAVAALEAAFPDPTACFAAARALVTRHYHWLILNDYLPQLLSPAVRRPLSRYPSRLQRANEVPLEFTTAAFRFGHSMVSAAYDFNANFGLDGLISDEGARLEELFAFTSHRNMGQTAPGLQELPDHWVIDWERMTRRLPPSRANPREFGGAEQIDLVLAPDMLNLVGDSDVAVHGSILFRNLMRGFQRRIPFGQDLALRYGVTPLTEAEVRNALPQERALPPGAKGLRQRAEEMGLLA
;
A
#
# COMPACT_ATOMS: atom_id res chain seq x y z
N MET A 1 -15.21 -21.03 -20.13
CA MET A 1 -14.48 -20.51 -18.94
C MET A 1 -12.95 -20.54 -19.09
N ALA A 2 -12.37 -21.59 -19.70
CA ALA A 2 -10.91 -21.81 -19.68
C ALA A 2 -10.04 -20.81 -20.48
N VAL A 3 -10.54 -20.16 -21.53
CA VAL A 3 -9.69 -19.32 -22.41
C VAL A 3 -9.26 -18.01 -21.74
N ILE A 4 -10.16 -17.33 -21.03
CA ILE A 4 -9.85 -16.04 -20.37
C ILE A 4 -8.91 -16.25 -19.17
N LEU A 5 -9.12 -17.32 -18.40
CA LEU A 5 -8.29 -17.63 -17.23
C LEU A 5 -6.87 -18.07 -17.59
N ARG A 6 -6.67 -18.70 -18.76
CA ARG A 6 -5.34 -19.12 -19.24
C ARG A 6 -4.38 -17.95 -19.50
N ASN A 7 -4.90 -16.72 -19.62
CA ASN A 7 -4.11 -15.54 -19.95
C ASN A 7 -3.78 -14.69 -18.71
N PHE A 8 -4.25 -15.07 -17.52
CA PHE A 8 -3.87 -14.40 -16.28
C PHE A 8 -2.68 -15.11 -15.66
N PHE A 9 -1.56 -14.41 -15.61
CA PHE A 9 -0.35 -14.85 -14.91
C PHE A 9 -0.15 -13.99 -13.66
N ASN A 10 0.27 -14.63 -12.57
CA ASN A 10 0.75 -13.92 -11.40
C ASN A 10 2.24 -13.64 -11.59
N GLU A 11 2.61 -12.38 -11.76
CA GLU A 11 4.00 -11.91 -11.92
C GLU A 11 4.91 -12.36 -10.79
N HIS A 12 4.35 -12.62 -9.60
CA HIS A 12 5.04 -13.15 -8.44
C HIS A 12 4.50 -14.55 -8.11
N PRO A 13 4.98 -15.60 -8.81
CA PRO A 13 4.43 -16.96 -8.69
C PRO A 13 4.75 -17.62 -7.34
N GLU A 14 5.74 -17.11 -6.61
CA GLU A 14 6.09 -17.55 -5.27
C GLU A 14 5.62 -16.54 -4.21
N PRO A 15 4.39 -16.70 -3.68
CA PRO A 15 3.82 -15.77 -2.72
C PRO A 15 4.65 -15.73 -1.44
N LEU A 16 4.71 -14.54 -0.83
CA LEU A 16 5.38 -14.27 0.44
C LEU A 16 6.90 -14.54 0.46
N MET A 17 7.54 -14.67 -0.71
CA MET A 17 9.00 -14.85 -0.82
C MET A 17 9.76 -13.55 -1.07
N LEU A 18 9.09 -12.40 -0.89
CA LEU A 18 9.64 -11.05 -1.09
C LEU A 18 10.24 -10.84 -2.49
N ALA A 19 9.71 -11.50 -3.52
CA ALA A 19 10.14 -11.32 -4.90
C ALA A 19 10.00 -9.86 -5.37
N SER A 20 9.00 -9.13 -4.87
CA SER A 20 8.82 -7.70 -5.12
C SER A 20 9.93 -6.80 -4.55
N LEU A 21 10.72 -7.32 -3.59
CA LEU A 21 11.88 -6.65 -3.00
C LEU A 21 13.18 -7.10 -3.71
N TYR A 22 13.37 -8.41 -3.86
CA TYR A 22 14.64 -8.97 -4.31
C TYR A 22 14.76 -9.13 -5.82
N GLY A 23 13.65 -9.20 -6.56
CA GLY A 23 13.64 -9.80 -7.89
C GLY A 23 14.28 -11.19 -7.85
N ASP A 24 15.15 -11.47 -8.82
CA ASP A 24 15.94 -12.70 -8.85
C ASP A 24 17.23 -12.63 -8.01
N GLY A 25 17.56 -11.46 -7.46
CA GLY A 25 18.77 -11.25 -6.65
C GLY A 25 20.00 -10.76 -7.44
N PRO A 26 21.18 -10.69 -6.78
CA PRO A 26 22.39 -10.05 -7.31
C PRO A 26 23.00 -10.77 -8.53
N ASP A 27 22.67 -12.04 -8.73
CA ASP A 27 23.13 -12.87 -9.85
C ASP A 27 22.11 -12.94 -11.01
N SER A 28 21.07 -12.10 -10.98
CA SER A 28 20.02 -12.07 -12.01
C SER A 28 20.59 -11.86 -13.43
N ALA A 29 19.98 -12.48 -14.44
CA ALA A 29 20.31 -12.16 -15.83
C ALA A 29 19.87 -10.73 -16.22
N ASP A 30 18.92 -10.14 -15.49
CA ASP A 30 18.45 -8.78 -15.69
C ASP A 30 19.44 -7.77 -15.08
N LEU A 31 20.01 -6.92 -15.94
CA LEU A 31 20.96 -5.89 -15.54
C LEU A 31 20.34 -4.83 -14.60
N GLY A 32 19.05 -4.55 -14.74
CA GLY A 32 18.30 -3.66 -13.85
C GLY A 32 18.19 -4.24 -12.44
N ILE A 33 17.89 -5.54 -12.32
CA ILE A 33 17.87 -6.23 -11.03
C ILE A 33 19.27 -6.30 -10.42
N ARG A 34 20.31 -6.58 -11.21
CA ARG A 34 21.70 -6.54 -10.72
C ARG A 34 22.11 -5.17 -10.22
N ALA A 35 21.64 -4.10 -10.88
CA ALA A 35 21.95 -2.72 -10.50
C ALA A 35 21.37 -2.31 -9.14
N LEU A 36 20.41 -3.08 -8.59
CA LEU A 36 19.88 -2.87 -7.23
C LEU A 36 20.94 -3.15 -6.15
N TYR A 37 21.94 -3.98 -6.45
CA TYR A 37 22.87 -4.51 -5.47
C TYR A 37 24.26 -3.86 -5.54
N LEU A 38 24.82 -3.61 -4.37
CA LEU A 38 26.24 -3.38 -4.12
C LEU A 38 26.87 -4.73 -3.74
N ASP A 39 28.17 -4.89 -3.98
CA ASP A 39 29.03 -5.98 -3.48
C ASP A 39 28.51 -7.43 -3.62
N GLY A 40 27.54 -7.65 -4.50
CA GLY A 40 26.88 -8.94 -4.70
C GLY A 40 25.97 -9.37 -3.56
N LYS A 41 25.68 -8.52 -2.56
CA LYS A 41 24.86 -8.92 -1.40
C LYS A 41 24.06 -7.80 -0.73
N ARG A 42 24.49 -6.53 -0.77
CA ARG A 42 23.74 -5.42 -0.16
C ARG A 42 22.87 -4.70 -1.18
N PHE A 43 21.73 -4.17 -0.78
CA PHE A 43 21.01 -3.18 -1.58
C PHE A 43 21.78 -1.86 -1.63
N ARG A 44 21.78 -1.21 -2.79
CA ARG A 44 22.21 0.19 -2.93
C ARG A 44 21.19 1.10 -2.27
N LEU A 45 21.69 2.16 -1.64
CA LEU A 45 20.88 3.17 -0.98
C LEU A 45 21.20 4.54 -1.58
N GLY A 46 20.17 5.34 -1.83
CA GLY A 46 20.27 6.77 -2.07
C GLY A 46 20.32 7.54 -0.76
N ARG A 47 20.26 8.86 -0.86
CA ARG A 47 20.15 9.76 0.29
C ARG A 47 19.11 10.83 0.04
N THR A 48 18.47 11.29 1.10
CA THR A 48 17.61 12.46 1.05
C THR A 48 18.43 13.72 0.81
N ARG A 49 17.83 14.69 0.10
CA ARG A 49 18.44 16.00 -0.16
C ARG A 49 17.87 17.06 0.77
N ARG A 50 18.71 18.03 1.14
CA ARG A 50 18.25 19.23 1.84
C ARG A 50 17.35 20.05 0.93
N GLU A 51 16.10 20.26 1.34
CA GLU A 51 15.20 21.18 0.64
C GLU A 51 15.67 22.63 0.81
N ALA A 52 15.55 23.44 -0.25
CA ALA A 52 15.98 24.82 -0.21
C ALA A 52 15.06 25.66 0.69
N ASP A 53 15.64 26.50 1.55
CA ASP A 53 14.89 27.34 2.49
C ASP A 53 13.83 28.23 1.80
N GLN A 54 14.11 28.64 0.55
CA GLN A 54 13.17 29.41 -0.28
C GLN A 54 11.83 28.69 -0.46
N VAL A 55 11.81 27.36 -0.58
CA VAL A 55 10.55 26.58 -0.73
C VAL A 55 9.62 26.81 0.46
N PHE A 56 10.18 26.89 1.66
CA PHE A 56 9.39 27.15 2.88
C PHE A 56 9.04 28.64 3.01
N SER A 57 9.96 29.54 2.67
CA SER A 57 9.69 30.98 2.67
C SER A 57 8.59 31.38 1.69
N ASP A 58 8.52 30.73 0.52
CA ASP A 58 7.46 30.91 -0.47
C ASP A 58 6.09 30.46 0.06
N LEU A 59 6.08 29.51 0.99
CA LEU A 59 4.89 29.05 1.72
C LEU A 59 4.63 29.87 3.00
N LEU A 60 5.37 30.98 3.22
CA LEU A 60 5.30 31.81 4.42
C LEU A 60 5.64 31.06 5.72
N LEU A 61 6.47 30.02 5.63
CA LEU A 61 6.98 29.25 6.77
C LEU A 61 8.41 29.69 7.13
N ASP A 62 8.75 29.67 8.42
CA ASP A 62 10.13 29.87 8.88
C ASP A 62 10.97 28.62 8.57
N PRO A 63 11.96 28.68 7.66
CA PRO A 63 12.81 27.54 7.34
C PRO A 63 13.58 26.99 8.55
N GLY A 64 13.85 27.84 9.54
CA GLY A 64 14.54 27.43 10.78
C GLY A 64 13.69 26.54 11.69
N SER A 65 12.37 26.53 11.51
CA SER A 65 11.44 25.72 12.28
C SER A 65 11.22 24.32 11.72
N VAL A 66 11.58 24.06 10.45
CA VAL A 66 11.34 22.77 9.79
C VAL A 66 12.31 21.71 10.31
N VAL A 67 11.81 20.49 10.55
CA VAL A 67 12.66 19.35 10.91
C VAL A 67 13.17 18.69 9.63
N HIS A 68 14.50 18.49 9.57
CA HIS A 68 15.17 17.94 8.40
C HIS A 68 15.92 16.66 8.74
N ALA A 69 15.74 15.64 7.91
CA ALA A 69 16.50 14.40 7.94
C ALA A 69 17.53 14.33 6.80
N SER A 70 18.36 15.37 6.64
CA SER A 70 19.28 15.52 5.51
C SER A 70 20.29 14.36 5.46
N GLY A 71 20.45 13.73 4.29
CA GLY A 71 21.38 12.62 4.11
C GLY A 71 20.92 11.29 4.73
N ALA A 72 19.67 11.21 5.21
CA ALA A 72 19.06 9.95 5.62
C ALA A 72 18.98 8.97 4.42
N PRO A 73 18.96 7.65 4.66
CA PRO A 73 18.81 6.68 3.59
C PRO A 73 17.52 6.90 2.79
N ASP A 74 17.60 6.68 1.47
CA ASP A 74 16.46 6.73 0.54
C ASP A 74 16.61 5.62 -0.53
N ILE A 75 15.56 5.37 -1.31
CA ILE A 75 15.62 4.57 -2.52
C ILE A 75 16.39 5.36 -3.59
N PRO A 76 17.46 4.81 -4.19
CA PRO A 76 18.16 5.49 -5.26
C PRO A 76 17.28 5.56 -6.51
N ARG A 77 17.29 6.70 -7.21
CA ARG A 77 16.57 6.89 -8.47
C ARG A 77 17.55 7.14 -9.61
N GLN A 78 17.27 6.58 -10.79
CA GLN A 78 18.03 6.81 -12.02
C GLN A 78 17.11 7.47 -13.05
N GLY A 79 17.44 8.70 -13.45
CA GLY A 79 16.54 9.45 -14.33
C GLY A 79 15.16 9.69 -13.70
N GLY A 80 15.09 9.72 -12.37
CA GLY A 80 13.84 9.85 -11.62
C GLY A 80 13.03 8.56 -11.45
N GLN A 81 13.51 7.43 -11.96
CA GLN A 81 12.89 6.11 -11.76
C GLN A 81 13.54 5.38 -10.57
N PRO A 82 12.75 4.82 -9.63
CA PRO A 82 13.28 4.12 -8.47
C PRO A 82 13.97 2.82 -8.88
N LEU A 83 15.16 2.60 -8.31
CA LEU A 83 15.86 1.33 -8.41
C LEU A 83 15.28 0.35 -7.40
N ILE A 84 14.18 -0.29 -7.81
CA ILE A 84 13.47 -1.33 -7.06
C ILE A 84 13.02 -2.45 -8.02
N ALA A 85 12.89 -3.67 -7.52
CA ALA A 85 12.53 -4.84 -8.33
C ALA A 85 11.08 -4.76 -8.85
N ASP A 86 10.13 -4.38 -8.00
CA ASP A 86 8.74 -4.14 -8.39
C ASP A 86 8.42 -2.66 -8.28
N GLN A 87 8.25 -2.02 -9.44
CA GLN A 87 8.00 -0.58 -9.57
C GLN A 87 6.72 -0.12 -8.86
N ARG A 88 5.76 -1.02 -8.59
CA ARG A 88 4.54 -0.71 -7.83
C ARG A 88 4.83 -0.39 -6.36
N ASN A 89 5.99 -0.79 -5.84
CA ASN A 89 6.39 -0.39 -4.49
C ASN A 89 6.83 1.08 -4.40
N ASP A 90 6.74 1.83 -5.50
CA ASP A 90 6.83 3.28 -5.52
C ASP A 90 5.50 3.90 -5.98
N GLU A 91 4.36 3.32 -5.60
CA GLU A 91 3.04 3.90 -5.92
C GLU A 91 2.72 5.13 -5.07
N ASN A 92 3.06 5.10 -3.78
CA ASN A 92 3.01 6.27 -2.90
C ASN A 92 4.19 6.23 -1.92
N LEU A 93 4.53 7.40 -1.36
CA LEU A 93 5.70 7.58 -0.52
C LEU A 93 5.72 6.66 0.73
N ILE A 94 4.56 6.33 1.32
CA ILE A 94 4.51 5.40 2.48
C ILE A 94 4.99 4.00 2.05
N ILE A 95 4.52 3.52 0.89
CA ILE A 95 4.94 2.22 0.36
C ILE A 95 6.43 2.25 -0.02
N SER A 96 6.91 3.32 -0.66
CA SER A 96 8.33 3.48 -1.01
C SER A 96 9.21 3.42 0.25
N GLN A 97 8.82 4.10 1.32
CA GLN A 97 9.61 4.09 2.56
C GLN A 97 9.46 2.77 3.34
N LEU A 98 8.35 2.04 3.24
CA LEU A 98 8.23 0.68 3.76
C LEU A 98 9.15 -0.28 3.00
N HIS A 99 9.23 -0.15 1.67
CA HIS A 99 10.15 -0.91 0.83
C HIS A 99 11.61 -0.64 1.24
N LEU A 100 11.96 0.63 1.44
CA LEU A 100 13.27 1.05 1.95
C LEU A 100 13.56 0.42 3.34
N ALA A 101 12.59 0.38 4.25
CA ALA A 101 12.78 -0.23 5.56
C ALA A 101 13.19 -1.71 5.47
N LEU A 102 12.61 -2.46 4.51
CA LEU A 102 13.02 -3.85 4.25
C LEU A 102 14.41 -3.95 3.59
N MET A 103 14.78 -3.02 2.71
CA MET A 103 16.14 -2.94 2.16
C MET A 103 17.17 -2.69 3.27
N LEU A 104 16.89 -1.74 4.16
CA LEU A 104 17.74 -1.43 5.32
C LEU A 104 17.85 -2.63 6.26
N PHE A 105 16.75 -3.33 6.52
CA PHE A 105 16.77 -4.55 7.33
C PHE A 105 17.64 -5.64 6.68
N HIS A 106 17.52 -5.84 5.36
CA HIS A 106 18.39 -6.77 4.64
C HIS A 106 19.88 -6.39 4.77
N ASN A 107 20.23 -5.12 4.55
CA ASN A 107 21.62 -4.66 4.66
C ASN A 107 22.17 -4.85 6.07
N LYS A 108 21.34 -4.63 7.10
CA LYS A 108 21.70 -4.92 8.50
C LYS A 108 21.87 -6.43 8.75
N ALA A 109 21.03 -7.27 8.15
CA ALA A 109 21.17 -8.72 8.22
C ALA A 109 22.47 -9.20 7.57
N VAL A 110 22.83 -8.66 6.40
CA VAL A 110 24.12 -8.94 5.74
C VAL A 110 25.29 -8.57 6.65
N ALA A 111 25.28 -7.36 7.24
CA ALA A 111 26.34 -6.93 8.16
C ALA A 111 26.47 -7.85 9.39
N ALA A 112 25.35 -8.37 9.92
CA ALA A 112 25.36 -9.29 11.05
C ALA A 112 25.86 -10.71 10.68
N LEU A 113 25.73 -11.12 9.41
CA LEU A 113 25.98 -12.48 8.95
C LEU A 113 27.29 -12.64 8.17
N GLU A 114 27.89 -11.56 7.67
CA GLU A 114 29.03 -11.64 6.75
C GLU A 114 30.29 -12.29 7.35
N ALA A 115 30.48 -12.20 8.67
CA ALA A 115 31.58 -12.90 9.33
C ALA A 115 31.38 -14.43 9.34
N ALA A 116 30.13 -14.89 9.43
CA ALA A 116 29.77 -16.31 9.42
C ALA A 116 29.63 -16.88 8.00
N PHE A 117 29.34 -16.01 7.02
CA PHE A 117 29.20 -16.35 5.61
C PHE A 117 30.11 -15.44 4.76
N PRO A 118 31.42 -15.77 4.61
CA PRO A 118 32.36 -14.94 3.86
C PRO A 118 32.06 -14.85 2.36
N ASP A 119 31.47 -15.91 1.79
CA ASP A 119 31.03 -15.92 0.39
C ASP A 119 29.80 -15.00 0.20
N PRO A 120 29.85 -14.02 -0.73
CA PRO A 120 28.76 -13.05 -0.91
C PRO A 120 27.41 -13.68 -1.26
N THR A 121 27.39 -14.68 -2.14
CA THR A 121 26.15 -15.35 -2.57
C THR A 121 25.52 -16.12 -1.40
N ALA A 122 26.32 -16.85 -0.63
CA ALA A 122 25.85 -17.53 0.58
C ALA A 122 25.35 -16.54 1.65
N CYS A 123 26.05 -15.42 1.84
CA CYS A 123 25.66 -14.36 2.77
C CYS A 123 24.32 -13.73 2.38
N PHE A 124 24.15 -13.39 1.09
CA PHE A 124 22.90 -12.87 0.55
C PHE A 124 21.75 -13.85 0.77
N ALA A 125 21.93 -15.13 0.44
CA ALA A 125 20.92 -16.15 0.62
C ALA A 125 20.51 -16.30 2.10
N ALA A 126 21.48 -16.28 3.03
CA ALA A 126 21.22 -16.32 4.46
C ALA A 126 20.48 -15.08 4.97
N ALA A 127 20.88 -13.88 4.53
CA ALA A 127 20.21 -12.62 4.87
C ALA A 127 18.78 -12.56 4.32
N ARG A 128 18.56 -12.95 3.05
CA ARG A 128 17.22 -13.06 2.45
C ARG A 128 16.35 -14.02 3.24
N ALA A 129 16.86 -15.20 3.59
CA ALA A 129 16.12 -16.18 4.39
C ALA A 129 15.74 -15.62 5.77
N LEU A 130 16.63 -14.89 6.43
CA LEU A 130 16.36 -14.25 7.72
C LEU A 130 15.24 -13.20 7.61
N VAL A 131 15.33 -12.31 6.62
CA VAL A 131 14.33 -11.26 6.37
C VAL A 131 12.98 -11.86 6.02
N THR A 132 12.94 -12.87 5.13
CA THR A 132 11.69 -13.57 4.77
C THR A 132 11.03 -14.22 5.98
N ARG A 133 11.79 -14.85 6.89
CA ARG A 133 11.23 -15.43 8.13
C ARG A 133 10.63 -14.35 9.03
N HIS A 134 11.29 -13.20 9.18
CA HIS A 134 10.74 -12.09 9.96
C HIS A 134 9.50 -11.49 9.30
N TYR A 135 9.48 -11.38 7.98
CA TYR A 135 8.29 -10.96 7.22
C TYR A 135 7.10 -11.90 7.47
N HIS A 136 7.32 -13.23 7.42
CA HIS A 136 6.28 -14.21 7.77
C HIS A 136 5.86 -14.08 9.24
N TRP A 137 6.80 -13.88 10.15
CA TRP A 137 6.50 -13.69 11.56
C TRP A 137 5.61 -12.46 11.78
N LEU A 138 5.91 -11.33 11.15
CA LEU A 138 5.09 -10.11 11.20
C LEU A 138 3.69 -10.37 10.64
N ILE A 139 3.56 -11.09 9.53
CA ILE A 139 2.24 -11.45 8.98
C ILE A 139 1.41 -12.23 10.00
N LEU A 140 2.01 -13.26 10.61
CA LEU A 140 1.29 -14.20 11.47
C LEU A 140 1.00 -13.63 12.88
N ASN A 141 1.91 -12.80 13.39
CA ASN A 141 1.90 -12.36 14.79
C ASN A 141 1.47 -10.92 14.97
N ASP A 142 1.46 -10.11 13.89
CA ASP A 142 1.09 -8.70 13.96
C ASP A 142 -0.02 -8.36 12.97
N TYR A 143 0.22 -8.48 11.67
CA TYR A 143 -0.72 -8.05 10.62
C TYR A 143 -2.06 -8.79 10.65
N LEU A 144 -2.06 -10.14 10.57
CA LEU A 144 -3.31 -10.92 10.57
C LEU A 144 -4.07 -10.80 11.90
N PRO A 145 -3.43 -10.82 13.08
CA PRO A 145 -4.10 -10.55 14.35
C PRO A 145 -4.79 -9.19 14.46
N GLN A 146 -4.22 -8.15 13.85
CA GLN A 146 -4.82 -6.80 13.85
C GLN A 146 -5.93 -6.66 12.79
N LEU A 147 -5.82 -7.38 11.68
CA LEU A 147 -6.77 -7.30 10.56
C LEU A 147 -8.00 -8.20 10.74
N LEU A 148 -7.80 -9.43 11.19
CA LEU A 148 -8.88 -10.43 11.24
C LEU A 148 -9.69 -10.29 12.53
N SER A 149 -11.02 -10.30 12.37
CA SER A 149 -11.92 -10.37 13.53
C SER A 149 -11.59 -11.57 14.42
N PRO A 150 -11.61 -11.41 15.76
CA PRO A 150 -11.42 -12.52 16.69
C PRO A 150 -12.35 -13.72 16.42
N ALA A 151 -13.55 -13.46 15.85
CA ALA A 151 -14.52 -14.49 15.51
C ALA A 151 -14.06 -15.44 14.39
N VAL A 152 -13.19 -14.97 13.49
CA VAL A 152 -12.68 -15.79 12.37
C VAL A 152 -11.24 -16.25 12.58
N ARG A 153 -10.53 -15.68 13.56
CA ARG A 153 -9.14 -16.00 13.88
C ARG A 153 -9.04 -17.41 14.49
N ARG A 154 -8.30 -18.29 13.84
CA ARG A 154 -7.96 -19.63 14.34
C ARG A 154 -6.55 -20.03 13.89
N PRO A 155 -5.91 -21.04 14.51
CA PRO A 155 -4.63 -21.54 14.04
C PRO A 155 -4.69 -21.89 12.55
N LEU A 156 -3.65 -21.55 11.78
CA LEU A 156 -3.63 -21.76 10.33
C LEU A 156 -3.88 -23.23 9.94
N SER A 157 -3.41 -24.17 10.75
CA SER A 157 -3.64 -25.61 10.58
C SER A 157 -5.11 -26.03 10.63
N ARG A 158 -6.01 -25.17 11.15
CA ARG A 158 -7.45 -25.43 11.20
C ARG A 158 -8.21 -24.90 10.00
N TYR A 159 -7.57 -24.18 9.08
CA TYR A 159 -8.22 -23.82 7.82
C TYR A 159 -8.08 -25.00 6.83
N PRO A 160 -9.19 -25.48 6.25
CA PRO A 160 -9.10 -26.49 5.20
C PRO A 160 -8.36 -25.89 4.01
N SER A 161 -7.33 -26.57 3.51
CA SER A 161 -6.73 -26.17 2.24
C SER A 161 -7.75 -26.40 1.12
N ARG A 162 -8.22 -25.31 0.54
CA ARG A 162 -9.10 -25.32 -0.64
C ARG A 162 -8.34 -24.99 -1.93
N LEU A 163 -7.02 -24.84 -1.83
CA LEU A 163 -6.15 -24.55 -2.95
C LEU A 163 -5.89 -25.83 -3.73
N GLN A 164 -5.97 -25.75 -5.06
CA GLN A 164 -5.66 -26.87 -5.94
C GLN A 164 -4.15 -27.17 -5.95
N ARG A 165 -3.33 -26.14 -5.76
CA ARG A 165 -1.87 -26.24 -5.66
C ARG A 165 -1.37 -25.45 -4.46
N ALA A 166 -0.29 -25.93 -3.86
CA ALA A 166 0.45 -25.15 -2.88
C ALA A 166 0.93 -23.84 -3.54
N ASN A 167 0.99 -22.77 -2.76
CA ASN A 167 1.50 -21.46 -3.20
C ASN A 167 0.69 -20.78 -4.31
N GLU A 168 -0.55 -21.21 -4.55
CA GLU A 168 -1.47 -20.54 -5.46
C GLU A 168 -2.32 -19.50 -4.73
N VAL A 169 -2.48 -18.32 -5.31
CA VAL A 169 -3.35 -17.27 -4.79
C VAL A 169 -4.66 -17.26 -5.59
N PRO A 170 -5.84 -17.51 -4.96
CA PRO A 170 -7.11 -17.53 -5.67
C PRO A 170 -7.42 -16.22 -6.40
N LEU A 171 -8.10 -16.32 -7.54
CA LEU A 171 -8.48 -15.14 -8.33
C LEU A 171 -9.40 -14.22 -7.54
N GLU A 172 -10.32 -14.78 -6.76
CA GLU A 172 -11.23 -14.04 -5.88
C GLU A 172 -10.44 -13.25 -4.83
N PHE A 173 -9.33 -13.80 -4.33
CA PHE A 173 -8.48 -13.12 -3.37
C PHE A 173 -7.80 -11.90 -3.99
N THR A 174 -7.16 -12.06 -5.16
CA THR A 174 -6.44 -10.95 -5.83
C THR A 174 -7.35 -9.89 -6.46
N THR A 175 -8.57 -10.30 -6.84
CA THR A 175 -9.52 -9.44 -7.57
C THR A 175 -10.51 -8.74 -6.66
N ALA A 176 -10.93 -9.38 -5.57
CA ALA A 176 -11.94 -8.86 -4.66
C ALA A 176 -11.44 -8.79 -3.22
N ALA A 177 -11.11 -9.92 -2.58
CA ALA A 177 -10.92 -9.95 -1.13
C ALA A 177 -9.78 -9.03 -0.67
N PHE A 178 -8.58 -9.15 -1.26
CA PHE A 178 -7.40 -8.36 -0.89
C PHE A 178 -7.42 -6.91 -1.42
N ARG A 179 -8.59 -6.44 -1.89
CA ARG A 179 -8.84 -5.03 -2.22
C ARG A 179 -9.45 -4.25 -1.05
N PHE A 180 -9.74 -4.90 0.08
CA PHE A 180 -10.22 -4.24 1.30
C PHE A 180 -9.28 -3.09 1.72
N GLY A 181 -7.98 -3.19 1.43
CA GLY A 181 -7.01 -2.15 1.77
C GLY A 181 -7.33 -0.79 1.17
N HIS A 182 -8.08 -0.72 0.05
CA HIS A 182 -8.49 0.56 -0.53
C HIS A 182 -9.49 1.33 0.34
N SER A 183 -10.28 0.65 1.19
CA SER A 183 -11.16 1.33 2.16
C SER A 183 -10.45 1.74 3.42
N MET A 184 -9.25 1.19 3.65
CA MET A 184 -8.43 1.47 4.81
C MET A 184 -7.50 2.68 4.60
N VAL A 185 -7.47 3.25 3.38
CA VAL A 185 -6.67 4.43 3.04
C VAL A 185 -7.31 5.67 3.67
N SER A 186 -6.56 6.35 4.53
CA SER A 186 -6.96 7.64 5.07
C SER A 186 -6.60 8.77 4.13
N ALA A 187 -7.32 9.89 4.25
CA ALA A 187 -7.10 11.09 3.43
C ALA A 187 -5.82 11.84 3.83
N ALA A 188 -5.45 11.77 5.12
CA ALA A 188 -4.24 12.37 5.63
C ALA A 188 -3.64 11.56 6.77
N TYR A 189 -2.33 11.68 6.97
CA TYR A 189 -1.59 10.89 7.94
C TYR A 189 -0.76 11.75 8.87
N ASP A 190 -0.65 11.34 10.14
CA ASP A 190 0.37 11.85 11.06
C ASP A 190 1.71 11.21 10.73
N PHE A 191 2.41 11.88 9.81
CA PHE A 191 3.46 11.30 9.00
C PHE A 191 4.85 11.51 9.61
N ASN A 192 5.11 12.71 10.14
CA ASN A 192 6.34 13.05 10.87
C ASN A 192 6.17 14.35 11.68
N ALA A 193 7.26 14.91 12.20
CA ALA A 193 7.23 16.17 12.96
C ALA A 193 6.78 17.40 12.14
N ASN A 194 6.85 17.34 10.81
CA ASN A 194 6.43 18.44 9.93
C ASN A 194 4.95 18.32 9.54
N PHE A 195 4.44 17.09 9.40
CA PHE A 195 3.10 16.82 8.89
C PHE A 195 2.34 15.90 9.84
N GLY A 196 1.28 16.41 10.48
CA GLY A 196 0.46 15.62 11.40
C GLY A 196 0.05 16.39 12.63
N LEU A 197 -0.21 15.67 13.72
CA LEU A 197 -0.54 16.31 14.98
C LEU A 197 0.65 17.14 15.46
N ASP A 198 0.41 18.44 15.67
CA ASP A 198 1.40 19.46 16.01
C ASP A 198 2.50 19.61 14.94
N GLY A 199 2.15 19.38 13.67
CA GLY A 199 3.07 19.47 12.53
C GLY A 199 3.56 20.91 12.27
N LEU A 200 4.86 21.05 12.02
CA LEU A 200 5.52 22.35 11.80
C LEU A 200 5.23 22.97 10.42
N ILE A 201 4.88 22.14 9.43
CA ILE A 201 4.48 22.56 8.08
C ILE A 201 2.96 22.49 7.93
N SER A 202 2.35 21.39 8.37
CA SER A 202 0.91 21.18 8.28
C SER A 202 0.41 20.40 9.50
N ASP A 203 -0.53 21.01 10.23
CA ASP A 203 -1.29 20.34 11.29
C ASP A 203 -2.46 19.49 10.75
N GLU A 204 -2.65 19.47 9.43
CA GLU A 204 -3.65 18.69 8.72
C GLU A 204 -3.15 17.31 8.30
N GLY A 205 -1.89 16.98 8.60
CA GLY A 205 -1.25 15.74 8.16
C GLY A 205 -0.69 15.80 6.75
N ALA A 206 0.01 14.74 6.37
CA ALA A 206 0.44 14.50 5.01
C ALA A 206 -0.74 13.95 4.21
N ARG A 207 -1.22 14.70 3.23
CA ARG A 207 -2.37 14.33 2.41
C ARG A 207 -1.98 13.28 1.38
N LEU A 208 -2.92 12.42 1.02
CA LEU A 208 -2.67 11.34 0.07
C LEU A 208 -2.15 11.85 -1.28
N GLU A 209 -2.68 12.97 -1.79
CA GLU A 209 -2.21 13.63 -3.02
C GLU A 209 -0.72 14.01 -2.95
N GLU A 210 -0.26 14.55 -1.82
CA GLU A 210 1.14 14.94 -1.61
C GLU A 210 2.04 13.70 -1.61
N LEU A 211 1.58 12.61 -0.98
CA LEU A 211 2.32 11.34 -0.93
C LEU A 211 2.47 10.68 -2.31
N PHE A 212 1.60 11.01 -3.29
CA PHE A 212 1.76 10.60 -4.68
C PHE A 212 2.77 11.45 -5.45
N ALA A 213 3.00 12.71 -5.06
CA ALA A 213 3.85 13.66 -5.77
C ALA A 213 5.35 13.27 -5.77
N PHE A 214 5.77 12.38 -4.88
CA PHE A 214 7.15 11.95 -4.71
C PHE A 214 7.50 10.63 -5.41
N THR A 215 6.60 10.13 -6.26
CA THR A 215 6.74 8.81 -6.90
C THR A 215 7.00 8.89 -8.39
N SER A 216 7.52 7.82 -8.97
CA SER A 216 7.73 7.61 -10.41
C SER A 216 6.49 7.87 -11.28
N HIS A 217 5.29 7.77 -10.70
CA HIS A 217 4.02 7.92 -11.41
C HIS A 217 3.30 9.25 -11.13
N ARG A 218 3.83 10.14 -10.25
CA ARG A 218 3.28 11.46 -9.84
C ARG A 218 1.83 11.75 -10.30
N ASN A 219 0.85 11.32 -9.51
CA ASN A 219 -0.58 11.47 -9.81
C ASN A 219 -1.04 10.82 -11.13
N MET A 220 -0.45 9.66 -11.49
CA MET A 220 -0.80 8.80 -12.62
C MET A 220 -0.99 9.56 -13.96
N GLY A 221 -0.18 10.59 -14.23
CA GLY A 221 -0.36 11.37 -15.47
C GLY A 221 0.56 12.56 -15.75
N GLN A 222 1.41 13.03 -14.82
CA GLN A 222 2.25 14.20 -15.08
C GLN A 222 3.67 13.84 -15.58
N THR A 223 4.00 14.24 -16.81
CA THR A 223 5.34 14.15 -17.43
C THR A 223 6.26 15.29 -16.98
N ALA A 224 6.55 15.39 -15.69
CA ALA A 224 7.64 16.22 -15.17
C ALA A 224 8.93 15.37 -15.02
N PRO A 225 10.14 15.97 -15.03
CA PRO A 225 11.35 15.23 -14.68
C PRO A 225 11.19 14.60 -13.29
N GLY A 226 11.46 13.30 -13.16
CA GLY A 226 11.29 12.60 -11.89
C GLY A 226 12.24 13.16 -10.81
N LEU A 227 11.78 13.15 -9.54
CA LEU A 227 12.61 13.53 -8.41
C LEU A 227 13.81 12.59 -8.36
N GLN A 228 15.02 13.12 -8.31
CA GLN A 228 16.22 12.28 -8.16
C GLN A 228 16.41 11.83 -6.71
N GLU A 229 16.06 12.69 -5.76
CA GLU A 229 16.24 12.48 -4.33
C GLU A 229 15.02 12.99 -3.57
N LEU A 230 14.60 12.25 -2.54
CA LEU A 230 13.51 12.67 -1.67
C LEU A 230 13.92 13.93 -0.87
N PRO A 231 13.07 14.97 -0.79
CA PRO A 231 13.29 16.08 0.14
C PRO A 231 13.31 15.59 1.59
N ASP A 232 14.29 16.04 2.35
CA ASP A 232 14.59 15.57 3.70
C ASP A 232 13.53 15.88 4.78
N HIS A 233 12.56 16.74 4.49
CA HIS A 233 11.42 17.01 5.38
C HIS A 233 10.26 16.00 5.20
N TRP A 234 10.37 15.08 4.23
CA TRP A 234 9.38 14.02 3.92
C TRP A 234 9.81 12.61 4.35
N VAL A 235 10.78 12.49 5.26
CA VAL A 235 11.11 11.18 5.85
C VAL A 235 10.02 10.78 6.85
N ILE A 236 9.52 9.56 6.70
CA ILE A 236 8.44 9.01 7.54
C ILE A 236 8.93 8.77 8.96
N ASP A 237 8.06 9.05 9.93
CA ASP A 237 8.23 8.65 11.31
C ASP A 237 7.28 7.46 11.60
N TRP A 238 7.85 6.26 11.69
CA TRP A 238 7.08 5.04 11.93
C TRP A 238 6.41 5.00 13.30
N GLU A 239 6.95 5.69 14.31
CA GLU A 239 6.33 5.77 15.63
C GLU A 239 5.05 6.59 15.55
N ARG A 240 5.09 7.74 14.86
CA ARG A 240 3.89 8.55 14.57
C ARG A 240 2.89 7.83 13.68
N MET A 241 3.35 7.12 12.66
CA MET A 241 2.45 6.42 11.74
C MET A 241 1.71 5.23 12.36
N THR A 242 2.31 4.60 13.37
CA THR A 242 1.75 3.39 14.00
C THR A 242 1.17 3.63 15.39
N ARG A 243 1.32 4.83 15.97
CA ARG A 243 0.74 5.14 17.28
C ARG A 243 -0.78 5.13 17.21
N ARG A 244 -1.38 4.61 18.27
CA ARG A 244 -2.82 4.71 18.50
C ARG A 244 -3.07 5.88 19.43
N LEU A 245 -3.65 6.95 18.91
CA LEU A 245 -4.04 8.09 19.73
C LEU A 245 -5.39 7.80 20.39
N PRO A 246 -5.57 8.15 21.68
CA PRO A 246 -6.90 8.08 22.29
C PRO A 246 -7.82 9.09 21.60
N PRO A 247 -9.12 8.79 21.47
CA PRO A 247 -10.07 9.73 20.89
C PRO A 247 -10.06 11.02 21.72
N SER A 248 -9.59 12.11 21.11
CA SER A 248 -9.52 13.43 21.75
C SER A 248 -10.76 14.25 21.41
N ARG A 249 -11.40 14.83 22.43
CA ARG A 249 -12.48 15.82 22.22
C ARG A 249 -11.97 17.15 21.66
N ALA A 250 -10.67 17.44 21.78
CA ALA A 250 -10.08 18.72 21.41
C ALA A 250 -9.65 18.76 19.93
N ASN A 251 -9.29 17.62 19.36
CA ASN A 251 -9.05 17.46 17.92
C ASN A 251 -9.87 16.27 17.42
N PRO A 252 -11.04 16.51 16.80
CA PRO A 252 -11.87 15.45 16.22
C PRO A 252 -11.21 14.79 14.99
N ARG A 253 -10.04 15.26 14.56
CA ARG A 253 -9.22 14.62 13.53
C ARG A 253 -8.52 13.42 14.15
N GLU A 254 -9.03 12.23 13.87
CA GLU A 254 -8.36 10.97 14.16
C GLU A 254 -7.17 10.83 13.20
N PHE A 255 -6.02 11.38 13.56
CA PHE A 255 -4.78 11.06 12.87
C PHE A 255 -4.19 9.77 13.42
N GLY A 256 -3.60 8.96 12.54
CA GLY A 256 -2.86 7.76 12.93
C GLY A 256 -3.75 6.53 12.95
N GLY A 257 -3.67 5.75 11.87
CA GLY A 257 -4.38 4.48 11.74
C GLY A 257 -4.92 4.26 10.33
N ALA A 258 -5.28 3.01 10.08
CA ALA A 258 -6.00 2.64 8.88
C ALA A 258 -7.50 2.92 9.10
N GLU A 259 -8.18 3.42 8.07
CA GLU A 259 -9.64 3.61 8.09
C GLU A 259 -10.36 2.26 8.25
N GLN A 260 -11.65 2.31 8.57
CA GLN A 260 -12.46 1.10 8.73
C GLN A 260 -12.59 0.33 7.41
N ILE A 261 -12.72 -1.00 7.50
CA ILE A 261 -13.11 -1.81 6.35
C ILE A 261 -14.61 -1.61 6.10
N ASP A 262 -14.94 -0.63 5.28
CA ASP A 262 -16.31 -0.24 4.95
C ASP A 262 -16.45 0.22 3.48
N LEU A 263 -17.67 0.56 3.08
CA LEU A 263 -18.04 1.07 1.76
C LEU A 263 -17.82 2.59 1.62
N VAL A 264 -17.34 3.26 2.67
CA VAL A 264 -16.95 4.67 2.67
C VAL A 264 -15.45 4.77 2.41
N LEU A 265 -15.05 5.52 1.39
CA LEU A 265 -13.65 5.71 1.01
C LEU A 265 -13.22 7.17 1.12
N ALA A 266 -11.91 7.38 1.28
CA ALA A 266 -11.31 8.70 1.11
C ALA A 266 -11.66 9.30 -0.28
N PRO A 267 -12.06 10.58 -0.37
CA PRO A 267 -12.42 11.23 -1.64
C PRO A 267 -11.36 11.11 -2.74
N ASP A 268 -10.08 11.19 -2.35
CA ASP A 268 -8.96 11.13 -3.28
C ASP A 268 -8.86 9.77 -4.00
N MET A 269 -9.33 8.69 -3.37
CA MET A 269 -9.42 7.36 -4.00
C MET A 269 -10.50 7.29 -5.09
N LEU A 270 -11.46 8.22 -5.09
CA LEU A 270 -12.54 8.32 -6.08
C LEU A 270 -12.13 9.14 -7.31
N ASN A 271 -11.19 10.07 -7.16
CA ASN A 271 -10.78 11.04 -8.19
C ASN A 271 -9.27 11.03 -8.46
N LEU A 272 -8.66 9.85 -8.57
CA LEU A 272 -7.21 9.68 -8.77
C LEU A 272 -6.69 10.15 -10.15
N VAL A 273 -7.53 10.74 -11.00
CA VAL A 273 -7.16 11.33 -12.29
C VAL A 273 -7.73 12.74 -12.28
N GLY A 274 -6.86 13.73 -12.10
CA GLY A 274 -7.23 15.13 -12.21
C GLY A 274 -7.99 15.42 -13.50
N ASP A 275 -9.04 16.23 -13.40
CA ASP A 275 -9.73 16.89 -14.51
C ASP A 275 -10.06 16.01 -15.73
N SER A 276 -10.58 14.80 -15.51
CA SER A 276 -11.39 14.15 -16.55
C SER A 276 -12.86 14.47 -16.30
N ASP A 277 -13.51 15.17 -17.23
CA ASP A 277 -14.98 15.35 -17.31
C ASP A 277 -15.77 14.03 -17.33
N VAL A 278 -15.07 12.89 -17.34
CA VAL A 278 -15.60 11.54 -17.28
C VAL A 278 -15.17 10.89 -15.96
N ALA A 279 -15.95 11.10 -14.91
CA ALA A 279 -15.83 10.49 -13.57
C ALA A 279 -15.78 8.93 -13.55
N VAL A 280 -15.81 8.28 -14.72
CA VAL A 280 -15.93 6.83 -14.90
C VAL A 280 -14.56 6.14 -15.07
N HIS A 281 -13.48 6.84 -15.44
CA HIS A 281 -12.18 6.18 -15.69
C HIS A 281 -11.10 6.39 -14.60
N GLY A 282 -11.20 7.43 -13.78
CA GLY A 282 -10.21 7.72 -12.72
C GLY A 282 -10.40 6.93 -11.41
N SER A 283 -11.64 6.53 -11.10
CA SER A 283 -11.94 5.88 -9.82
C SER A 283 -11.33 4.48 -9.71
N ILE A 284 -10.55 4.24 -8.64
CA ILE A 284 -10.00 2.90 -8.37
C ILE A 284 -11.10 1.87 -8.10
N LEU A 285 -12.26 2.31 -7.58
CA LEU A 285 -13.43 1.47 -7.37
C LEU A 285 -13.99 0.93 -8.68
N PHE A 286 -14.26 1.84 -9.62
CA PHE A 286 -14.78 1.44 -10.92
C PHE A 286 -13.81 0.47 -11.61
N ARG A 287 -12.51 0.76 -11.57
CA ARG A 287 -11.48 -0.14 -12.11
C ARG A 287 -11.49 -1.52 -11.43
N ASN A 288 -11.67 -1.60 -10.11
CA ASN A 288 -11.78 -2.88 -9.40
C ASN A 288 -13.04 -3.65 -9.81
N LEU A 289 -14.21 -2.98 -9.92
CA LEU A 289 -15.46 -3.61 -10.35
C LEU A 289 -15.37 -4.11 -11.81
N MET A 290 -14.87 -3.29 -12.71
CA MET A 290 -14.66 -3.67 -14.11
C MET A 290 -13.67 -4.84 -14.24
N ARG A 291 -12.60 -4.85 -13.43
CA ARG A 291 -11.66 -5.97 -13.39
C ARG A 291 -12.32 -7.25 -12.89
N GLY A 292 -13.19 -7.16 -11.88
CA GLY A 292 -14.03 -8.28 -11.43
C GLY A 292 -14.92 -8.83 -12.54
N PHE A 293 -15.63 -7.95 -13.24
CA PHE A 293 -16.48 -8.30 -14.37
C PHE A 293 -15.69 -8.97 -15.51
N GLN A 294 -14.57 -8.37 -15.93
CA GLN A 294 -13.69 -8.90 -16.98
C GLN A 294 -13.11 -10.28 -16.62
N ARG A 295 -12.81 -10.48 -15.33
CA ARG A 295 -12.31 -11.76 -14.78
C ARG A 295 -13.41 -12.77 -14.51
N ARG A 296 -14.69 -12.38 -14.66
CA ARG A 296 -15.88 -13.20 -14.40
C ARG A 296 -15.87 -13.83 -13.00
N ILE A 297 -15.52 -13.02 -11.99
CA ILE A 297 -15.57 -13.49 -10.60
C ILE A 297 -17.04 -13.77 -10.21
N PRO A 298 -17.31 -14.84 -9.42
CA PRO A 298 -18.66 -15.13 -8.96
C PRO A 298 -19.18 -14.04 -8.01
N PHE A 299 -20.51 -13.98 -7.83
CA PHE A 299 -21.13 -13.11 -6.85
C PHE A 299 -20.75 -13.50 -5.42
N GLY A 300 -20.82 -12.54 -4.49
CA GLY A 300 -20.45 -12.74 -3.09
C GLY A 300 -21.25 -13.85 -2.40
N GLN A 301 -22.54 -13.97 -2.72
CA GLN A 301 -23.44 -15.00 -2.17
C GLN A 301 -23.02 -16.40 -2.64
N ASP A 302 -22.68 -16.57 -3.93
CA ASP A 302 -22.19 -17.84 -4.48
C ASP A 302 -20.85 -18.24 -3.84
N LEU A 303 -19.97 -17.26 -3.62
CA LEU A 303 -18.72 -17.48 -2.90
C LEU A 303 -19.00 -17.87 -1.44
N ALA A 304 -19.89 -17.19 -0.74
CA ALA A 304 -20.24 -17.53 0.63
C ALA A 304 -20.70 -18.99 0.75
N LEU A 305 -21.64 -19.43 -0.11
CA LEU A 305 -22.10 -20.82 -0.16
C LEU A 305 -20.96 -21.82 -0.39
N ARG A 306 -20.09 -21.57 -1.38
CA ARG A 306 -18.94 -22.44 -1.67
C ARG A 306 -17.94 -22.51 -0.52
N TYR A 307 -17.80 -21.41 0.23
CA TYR A 307 -16.88 -21.33 1.36
C TYR A 307 -17.49 -21.79 2.69
N GLY A 308 -18.77 -22.17 2.70
CA GLY A 308 -19.50 -22.59 3.91
C GLY A 308 -19.81 -21.44 4.85
N VAL A 309 -19.94 -20.22 4.32
CA VAL A 309 -20.34 -19.01 5.02
C VAL A 309 -21.81 -18.75 4.70
N THR A 310 -22.61 -18.41 5.70
CA THR A 310 -24.01 -18.02 5.49
C THR A 310 -24.05 -16.76 4.62
N PRO A 311 -24.69 -16.79 3.44
CA PRO A 311 -24.84 -15.60 2.62
C PRO A 311 -25.66 -14.54 3.34
N LEU A 312 -25.32 -13.27 3.13
CA LEU A 312 -26.14 -12.16 3.59
C LEU A 312 -27.50 -12.19 2.89
N THR A 313 -28.56 -11.98 3.66
CA THR A 313 -29.90 -11.70 3.16
C THR A 313 -29.95 -10.32 2.49
N GLU A 314 -30.94 -10.11 1.62
CA GLU A 314 -31.20 -8.80 1.02
C GLU A 314 -31.31 -7.68 2.07
N ALA A 315 -32.01 -7.95 3.18
CA ALA A 315 -32.16 -6.98 4.26
C ALA A 315 -30.82 -6.64 4.92
N GLU A 316 -29.95 -7.63 5.13
CA GLU A 316 -28.61 -7.40 5.69
C GLU A 316 -27.72 -6.60 4.73
N VAL A 317 -27.73 -6.91 3.43
CA VAL A 317 -26.99 -6.13 2.42
C VAL A 317 -27.49 -4.68 2.38
N ARG A 318 -28.82 -4.50 2.37
CA ARG A 318 -29.46 -3.18 2.36
C ARG A 318 -29.08 -2.35 3.60
N ASN A 319 -29.07 -3.00 4.77
CA ASN A 319 -28.71 -2.36 6.03
C ASN A 319 -27.22 -2.03 6.13
N ALA A 320 -26.36 -2.78 5.44
CA ALA A 320 -24.91 -2.54 5.38
C ALA A 320 -24.51 -1.39 4.44
N LEU A 321 -25.40 -0.93 3.53
CA LEU A 321 -25.09 0.22 2.69
C LEU A 321 -24.96 1.50 3.54
N PRO A 322 -23.97 2.37 3.26
CA PRO A 322 -23.76 3.62 3.99
C PRO A 322 -25.04 4.45 4.06
N GLN A 323 -25.33 5.00 5.24
CA GLN A 323 -26.41 5.96 5.38
C GLN A 323 -26.04 7.25 4.64
N GLU A 324 -27.01 7.79 3.91
CA GLU A 324 -26.81 8.98 3.09
C GLU A 324 -26.53 10.18 4.00
N ARG A 325 -25.40 10.89 3.78
CA ARG A 325 -25.25 12.27 4.26
C ARG A 325 -26.33 13.12 3.60
N ALA A 326 -26.73 14.24 4.22
CA ALA A 326 -27.73 15.15 3.69
C ALA A 326 -27.51 15.43 2.19
N LEU A 327 -28.36 14.85 1.35
CA LEU A 327 -28.25 14.96 -0.09
C LEU A 327 -28.79 16.31 -0.56
N PRO A 328 -28.22 16.89 -1.64
CA PRO A 328 -28.83 18.02 -2.32
C PRO A 328 -30.28 17.69 -2.74
N PRO A 329 -31.19 18.67 -2.77
CA PRO A 329 -32.57 18.44 -3.23
C PRO A 329 -32.60 17.77 -4.61
N GLY A 330 -33.28 16.63 -4.71
CA GLY A 330 -33.41 15.86 -5.96
C GLY A 330 -32.29 14.85 -6.24
N ALA A 331 -31.22 14.79 -5.43
CA ALA A 331 -30.23 13.74 -5.55
C ALA A 331 -30.74 12.44 -4.92
N LYS A 332 -30.64 11.33 -5.66
CA LYS A 332 -30.89 9.97 -5.15
C LYS A 332 -29.60 9.43 -4.56
N GLY A 333 -29.64 8.96 -3.33
CA GLY A 333 -28.45 8.34 -2.74
C GLY A 333 -28.30 6.88 -3.10
N LEU A 334 -27.27 6.28 -2.51
CA LEU A 334 -26.74 4.98 -2.96
C LEU A 334 -27.77 3.86 -2.81
N ARG A 335 -28.51 3.86 -1.70
CA ARG A 335 -29.52 2.83 -1.40
C ARG A 335 -30.65 2.89 -2.42
N GLN A 336 -31.19 4.08 -2.68
CA GLN A 336 -32.25 4.29 -3.66
C GLN A 336 -31.82 3.87 -5.08
N ARG A 337 -30.58 4.21 -5.49
CA ARG A 337 -30.05 3.79 -6.80
C ARG A 337 -29.89 2.28 -6.90
N ALA A 338 -29.39 1.62 -5.87
CA ALA A 338 -29.21 0.18 -5.86
C ALA A 338 -30.55 -0.58 -5.98
N GLU A 339 -31.61 -0.05 -5.34
CA GLU A 339 -32.97 -0.57 -5.47
C GLU A 339 -33.51 -0.42 -6.90
N GLU A 340 -33.40 0.78 -7.49
CA GLU A 340 -33.88 1.05 -8.86
C GLU A 340 -33.17 0.21 -9.92
N MET A 341 -31.89 -0.11 -9.69
CA MET A 341 -31.10 -0.95 -10.59
C MET A 341 -31.32 -2.46 -10.36
N GLY A 342 -32.16 -2.85 -9.39
CA GLY A 342 -32.41 -4.25 -9.04
C GLY A 342 -31.17 -4.96 -8.47
N LEU A 343 -30.22 -4.21 -7.90
CA LEU A 343 -28.98 -4.75 -7.34
C LEU A 343 -29.14 -5.29 -5.91
N LEU A 344 -30.30 -5.06 -5.31
CA LEU A 344 -30.64 -5.50 -3.95
C LEU A 344 -31.70 -6.63 -3.93
N ALA A 345 -32.25 -7.04 -5.07
CA ALA A 345 -33.33 -8.03 -5.18
C ALA A 345 -32.84 -9.43 -5.56
#